data_AF-A0A9Q5WBC3-F1
#
_entry.id   AF-A0A9Q5WBC3-F1
#
_cell.length_a   1.000
_cell.length_b   1.000
_cell.length_c   1.000
_cell.angle_alpha   90.00
_cell.angle_beta   90.00
_cell.angle_gamma   90.00
#
_symmetry.space_group_name_H-M   'P 1'
#
loop_
_entity.id
_entity.type
_entity.pdbx_description
1 polymer ?
#
loop_
_entity_poly.entity_id
_entity_poly.type
_entity_poly.pdbx_seq_one_letter_code
_entity_poly.pdbx_strand_id
1 'polypeptide(L)'
;MVLLIAIAYSSATIQGQQIKRKGIQKYVSRIKEYGRTERRHSSFYIGLYGQTWVNFKEICMDMVMELMRLNCNKRKYYQQGLRAMRLIESVL
;
A
#
# COMPACT_ATOMS: atom_id res chain seq x y z
N MET A 1 15.10 -17.33 -17.04
CA MET A 1 14.51 -17.15 -15.69
C MET A 1 15.05 -15.90 -14.97
N VAL A 2 16.37 -15.69 -14.90
CA VAL A 2 16.97 -14.50 -14.25
C VAL A 2 16.42 -13.16 -14.78
N LEU A 3 16.25 -13.04 -16.10
CA LEU A 3 15.72 -11.82 -16.72
C LEU A 3 14.30 -11.47 -16.24
N LEU A 4 13.40 -12.45 -16.14
CA LEU A 4 12.03 -12.23 -15.68
C LEU A 4 12.00 -11.77 -14.22
N ILE A 5 12.84 -12.36 -13.37
CA ILE A 5 12.99 -11.97 -11.98
C ILE A 5 13.50 -10.53 -11.89
N ALA A 6 14.49 -10.16 -12.70
CA ALA A 6 15.03 -8.80 -12.75
C ALA A 6 13.97 -7.78 -13.20
N ILE A 7 13.14 -8.11 -14.19
CA ILE A 7 12.05 -7.24 -14.66
C ILE A 7 10.99 -7.07 -13.57
N ALA A 8 10.54 -8.16 -12.94
CA ALA A 8 9.56 -8.10 -11.85
C ALA A 8 10.08 -7.29 -10.66
N TYR A 9 11.34 -7.51 -10.27
CA TYR A 9 11.99 -6.75 -9.19
C TYR A 9 12.11 -5.26 -9.52
N SER A 10 12.49 -4.94 -10.75
CA SER A 10 12.62 -3.55 -11.22
C SER A 10 11.26 -2.85 -11.26
N SER A 11 10.23 -3.53 -11.77
CA SER A 11 8.85 -3.02 -11.80
C SER A 11 8.35 -2.70 -10.40
N ALA A 12 8.42 -3.66 -9.47
CA ALA A 12 8.02 -3.44 -8.07
C ALA A 12 8.83 -2.32 -7.39
N THR A 13 10.12 -2.18 -7.74
CA THR A 13 10.95 -1.10 -7.22
C THR A 13 10.48 0.27 -7.72
N ILE A 14 10.17 0.40 -9.00
CA ILE A 14 9.65 1.65 -9.62
C ILE A 14 8.29 2.00 -9.00
N GLN A 15 7.36 1.04 -8.93
CA GLN A 15 6.04 1.23 -8.31
C GLN A 15 6.20 1.71 -6.86
N GLY A 16 7.06 1.06 -6.07
CA GLY A 16 7.31 1.46 -4.69
C GLY A 16 7.96 2.84 -4.55
N GLN A 17 8.79 3.28 -5.50
CA GLN A 17 9.28 4.65 -5.55
C GLN A 17 8.15 5.64 -5.81
N GLN A 18 7.22 5.33 -6.71
CA GLN A 18 6.04 6.18 -6.99
C GLN A 18 5.13 6.29 -5.76
N ILE A 19 4.87 5.17 -5.06
CA ILE A 19 4.12 5.16 -3.79
C ILE A 19 4.77 6.07 -2.74
N LYS A 20 6.11 6.01 -2.61
CA LYS A 20 6.87 6.89 -1.71
C LYS A 20 6.75 8.36 -2.10
N ARG A 21 6.89 8.68 -3.40
CA ARG A 21 6.77 10.05 -3.92
C ARG A 21 5.37 10.63 -3.72
N LYS A 22 4.32 9.82 -3.83
CA LYS A 22 2.92 10.22 -3.54
C LYS A 22 2.62 10.37 -2.04
N GLY A 23 3.55 10.04 -1.14
CA GLY A 23 3.36 10.21 0.31
C GLY A 23 2.37 9.23 0.95
N ILE A 24 1.97 8.18 0.24
CA ILE A 24 0.97 7.19 0.70
C ILE A 24 1.58 5.93 1.33
N GLN A 25 2.92 5.88 1.46
CA GLN A 25 3.64 4.75 2.07
C GLN A 25 3.06 4.34 3.44
N LYS A 26 2.59 5.31 4.24
CA LYS A 26 2.02 5.06 5.59
C LYS A 26 0.85 4.07 5.62
N TYR A 27 0.16 3.88 4.50
CA TYR A 27 -0.95 2.94 4.40
C TYR A 27 -0.49 1.51 4.08
N VAL A 28 0.71 1.37 3.49
CA VAL A 28 1.30 0.08 3.11
C VAL A 28 2.22 -0.44 4.21
N SER A 29 3.05 0.44 4.77
CA SER A 29 4.00 0.07 5.81
C SER A 29 4.23 1.20 6.80
N ARG A 30 4.75 0.84 7.97
CA ARG A 30 5.32 1.82 8.90
C ARG A 30 6.52 2.52 8.24
N ILE A 31 6.56 3.85 8.30
CA ILE A 31 7.60 4.67 7.66
C ILE A 31 8.91 4.64 8.47
N LYS A 32 8.82 4.88 9.78
CA LYS A 32 9.94 4.85 10.73
C LYS A 32 9.53 4.25 12.08
N GLU A 33 10.52 3.76 12.79
CA GLU A 33 10.41 3.26 14.16
C GLU A 33 11.18 4.20 15.10
N TYR A 34 10.80 4.19 16.38
CA TYR A 34 11.49 4.99 17.39
C TYR A 34 12.97 4.56 17.45
N GLY A 35 13.88 5.53 17.42
CA GLY A 35 15.33 5.30 17.46
C GLY A 35 16.00 4.96 16.13
N ARG A 36 15.26 4.83 15.01
CA ARG A 36 15.86 4.49 13.70
C ARG A 36 16.07 5.74 12.84
N THR A 37 17.31 5.95 12.40
CA THR A 37 17.68 7.02 11.45
C THR A 37 17.20 6.69 10.04
N GLU A 38 17.41 5.44 9.62
CA GLU A 38 17.12 4.93 8.27
C GLU A 38 15.65 4.54 8.03
N ARG A 39 15.28 4.47 6.75
CA ARG A 39 13.97 3.92 6.35
C ARG A 39 13.88 2.43 6.67
N ARG A 40 12.69 1.97 7.07
CA ARG A 40 12.45 0.56 7.41
C ARG A 40 12.46 -0.36 6.19
N HIS A 41 11.86 0.07 5.08
CA HIS A 41 11.60 -0.77 3.92
C HIS A 41 12.14 -0.19 2.60
N SER A 42 12.69 -1.09 1.78
CA SER A 42 13.14 -0.80 0.41
C SER A 42 11.97 -0.39 -0.48
N SER A 43 12.24 0.23 -1.63
CA SER A 43 11.15 0.58 -2.56
C SER A 43 10.52 -0.68 -3.15
N PHE A 44 11.31 -1.71 -3.44
CA PHE A 44 10.81 -3.04 -3.82
C PHE A 44 9.74 -3.56 -2.85
N TYR A 45 10.02 -3.56 -1.54
CA TYR A 45 9.07 -4.03 -0.53
C TYR A 45 7.76 -3.23 -0.56
N ILE A 46 7.85 -1.90 -0.69
CA ILE A 46 6.67 -1.03 -0.74
C ILE A 46 5.82 -1.29 -1.97
N GLY A 47 6.43 -1.51 -3.15
CA GLY A 47 5.69 -1.86 -4.37
C GLY A 47 4.97 -3.19 -4.22
N LEU A 48 5.69 -4.23 -3.76
CA LEU A 48 5.13 -5.57 -3.58
C LEU A 48 3.96 -5.58 -2.58
N TYR A 49 4.13 -4.98 -1.41
CA TYR A 49 3.07 -4.93 -0.40
C TYR A 49 1.91 -4.00 -0.80
N GLY A 50 2.20 -2.95 -1.59
CA GLY A 50 1.16 -2.10 -2.17
C GLY A 50 0.22 -2.90 -3.08
N GLN A 51 0.78 -3.74 -3.94
CA GLN A 51 0.02 -4.66 -4.79
C GLN A 51 -0.81 -5.64 -3.96
N THR A 52 -0.20 -6.31 -2.97
CA THR A 52 -0.91 -7.25 -2.09
C THR A 52 -2.10 -6.59 -1.39
N TRP A 53 -1.91 -5.37 -0.90
CA TRP A 53 -2.95 -4.65 -0.17
C TRP A 53 -4.14 -4.25 -1.05
N VAL A 54 -3.87 -3.78 -2.27
CA VAL A 54 -4.90 -3.47 -3.26
C VAL A 54 -5.65 -4.73 -3.70
N ASN A 55 -4.94 -5.82 -3.98
CA ASN A 55 -5.57 -7.08 -4.39
C ASN A 55 -6.50 -7.65 -3.31
N PHE A 56 -6.19 -7.41 -2.02
CA PHE A 56 -7.01 -7.88 -0.90
C PHE A 56 -8.30 -7.05 -0.68
N LYS A 57 -8.37 -5.84 -1.25
CA LYS A 57 -9.50 -4.91 -1.09
C LYS A 57 -10.83 -5.55 -1.47
N GLU A 58 -10.89 -6.21 -2.62
CA GLU A 58 -12.14 -6.78 -3.16
C GLU A 58 -12.67 -7.90 -2.26
N ILE A 59 -11.76 -8.73 -1.75
CA ILE A 59 -12.09 -9.89 -0.90
C ILE A 59 -12.78 -9.46 0.39
N CYS A 60 -12.38 -8.34 0.98
CA CYS A 60 -12.89 -7.90 2.28
C CYS A 60 -13.83 -6.69 2.22
N MET A 61 -14.17 -6.20 1.03
CA MET A 61 -14.93 -4.95 0.89
C MET A 61 -16.27 -5.01 1.61
N ASP A 62 -17.04 -6.08 1.41
CA ASP A 62 -18.37 -6.24 1.99
C ASP A 62 -18.34 -6.30 3.51
N MET A 63 -17.45 -7.13 4.06
CA MET A 63 -17.26 -7.26 5.51
C MET A 63 -16.86 -5.92 6.15
N VAL A 64 -15.97 -5.16 5.50
CA VAL A 64 -15.55 -3.86 6.02
C VAL A 64 -16.68 -2.84 5.89
N MET A 65 -17.50 -2.90 4.84
CA MET A 65 -18.68 -2.03 4.72
C MET A 65 -19.70 -2.26 5.83
N GLU A 66 -19.94 -3.51 6.21
CA GLU A 66 -20.79 -3.85 7.37
C GLU A 66 -20.19 -3.32 8.68
N LEU A 67 -18.88 -3.51 8.88
CA LEU A 67 -18.18 -2.96 10.04
C LEU A 67 -18.29 -1.42 10.10
N MET A 68 -18.20 -0.74 8.95
CA MET A 68 -18.35 0.71 8.85
C MET A 68 -19.80 1.19 9.04
N ARG A 69 -20.81 0.32 8.92
CA ARG A 69 -22.21 0.62 9.30
C ARG A 69 -22.38 0.56 10.82
N LEU A 70 -21.74 -0.42 11.47
CA LEU A 70 -21.76 -0.55 12.94
C LEU A 70 -20.95 0.56 13.63
N ASN A 71 -19.81 0.94 13.04
CA ASN A 71 -18.91 1.94 13.62
C ASN A 71 -18.67 3.13 12.68
N CYS A 72 -19.70 3.98 12.53
CA CYS A 72 -19.69 5.13 11.65
C CYS A 72 -18.54 6.12 11.92
N ASN A 73 -18.02 6.20 13.15
CA ASN A 73 -16.92 7.11 13.48
C ASN A 73 -15.61 6.74 12.75
N LYS A 74 -15.47 5.49 12.28
CA LYS A 74 -14.28 5.02 11.53
C LYS A 74 -14.38 5.26 10.03
N ARG A 75 -15.56 5.60 9.49
CA ARG A 75 -15.78 5.79 8.04
C ARG A 75 -14.81 6.77 7.39
N LYS A 76 -14.54 7.90 8.06
CA LYS A 76 -13.58 8.91 7.54
C LYS A 76 -12.20 8.30 7.30
N TYR A 77 -11.69 7.50 8.23
CA TYR A 77 -10.38 6.86 8.10
C TYR A 77 -10.40 5.77 7.02
N TYR A 78 -11.49 5.01 6.92
CA TYR A 78 -11.67 4.03 5.86
C TYR A 78 -11.68 4.67 4.46
N GLN A 79 -12.40 5.79 4.28
CA GLN A 79 -12.40 6.55 3.03
C GLN A 79 -11.01 7.09 2.65
N GLN A 80 -10.21 7.52 3.63
CA GLN A 80 -8.82 7.88 3.39
C GLN A 80 -7.98 6.69 2.92
N GLY A 81 -8.20 5.51 3.50
CA GLY A 81 -7.60 4.25 3.04
C GLY A 81 -8.00 3.90 1.60
N LEU A 82 -9.28 4.01 1.25
CA LEU A 82 -9.78 3.81 -0.12
C LEU A 82 -9.17 4.81 -1.12
N ARG A 83 -8.98 6.06 -0.72
CA ARG A 83 -8.25 7.04 -1.54
C ARG A 83 -6.79 6.64 -1.73
N ALA A 84 -6.14 6.14 -0.69
CA ALA A 84 -4.76 5.66 -0.78
C ALA A 84 -4.65 4.43 -1.71
N MET A 85 -5.56 3.47 -1.60
CA MET A 85 -5.62 2.31 -2.51
C MET A 85 -5.78 2.74 -3.97
N ARG A 86 -6.68 3.68 -4.28
CA ARG A 86 -6.82 4.23 -5.65
C ARG A 86 -5.54 4.89 -6.16
N LEU A 87 -4.82 5.58 -5.29
CA LEU A 87 -3.53 6.19 -5.65
C LEU A 87 -2.44 5.14 -5.88
N ILE A 88 -2.51 4.00 -5.19
CA ILE A 88 -1.64 2.84 -5.44
C ILE A 88 -2.02 2.17 -6.77
N GLU A 89 -3.30 1.88 -7.00
CA GLU A 89 -3.81 1.34 -8.28
C GLU A 89 -3.34 2.17 -9.49
N SER A 90 -3.29 3.51 -9.38
CA SER A 90 -2.80 4.38 -10.46
C SER A 90 -1.29 4.33 -10.74
N VAL A 91 -0.50 3.62 -9.93
CA VAL A 91 0.96 3.49 -10.11
C VAL A 91 1.43 2.06 -10.26
N LEU A 92 0.53 1.09 -10.10
CA LEU A 92 0.79 -0.33 -10.36
C LEU A 92 0.71 -0.56 -11.88
#